data_AF-F9P0W9-F1
#
_entry.id   AF-F9P0W9-F1
#
_cell.length_a   1.000
_cell.length_b   1.000
_cell.length_c   1.000
_cell.angle_alpha   90.00
_cell.angle_beta   90.00
_cell.angle_gamma   90.00
#
_symmetry.space_group_name_H-M   'P 1'
#
loop_
_entity.id
_entity.type
_entity.pdbx_description
1 polymer ?
#
loop_
_entity_poly.entity_id
_entity_poly.type
_entity_poly.pdbx_seq_one_letter_code
_entity_poly.pdbx_strand_id
1 'polypeptide(L)'
;MLRGYQMTDEEALDVYKSEEASKRGKYKGLFKKTVFYESSLSDKDISRIKGMVDLRETYQALIEIQRHPDYSRADFQELLGKLNRDYDRFVSQFGYLNASVNRNLFDSDDKYSLLASLEDEYIDSKSQKVKYKKSLAFEKALVRPERDYKIFNGFRCLKFQFIGW
;
A
#
# COMPACT_ATOMS: atom_id res chain seq x y z
N MET A 1 -28.58 7.48 -21.52
CA MET A 1 -28.00 8.80 -21.85
C MET A 1 -26.96 9.13 -20.79
N LEU A 2 -25.67 9.02 -21.10
CA LEU A 2 -24.60 9.52 -20.23
C LEU A 2 -24.38 10.99 -20.61
N ARG A 3 -24.62 11.92 -19.68
CA ARG A 3 -24.27 13.34 -19.86
C ARG A 3 -22.74 13.40 -19.95
N GLY A 4 -22.22 13.71 -21.13
CA GLY A 4 -20.81 14.07 -21.29
C GLY A 4 -20.57 15.37 -20.54
N TYR A 5 -19.79 15.30 -19.46
CA TYR A 5 -19.30 16.47 -18.75
C TYR A 5 -18.32 17.19 -19.69
N GLN A 6 -18.69 18.37 -20.20
CA GLN A 6 -17.80 19.19 -21.03
C GLN A 6 -16.81 19.91 -20.12
N MET A 7 -15.67 19.27 -19.83
CA MET A 7 -14.58 19.90 -19.08
C MET A 7 -13.88 20.92 -19.98
N THR A 8 -13.72 22.15 -19.49
CA THR A 8 -13.13 23.28 -20.22
C THR A 8 -11.67 23.48 -19.79
N ASP A 9 -10.85 24.08 -20.67
CA ASP A 9 -9.43 24.38 -20.40
C ASP A 9 -9.21 25.23 -19.12
N GLU A 10 -10.23 25.95 -18.66
CA GLU A 10 -10.22 26.79 -17.46
C GLU A 10 -10.19 26.00 -16.14
N GLU A 11 -10.64 24.74 -16.15
CA GLU A 11 -10.64 23.84 -14.98
C GLU A 11 -9.40 22.93 -14.94
N ALA A 12 -8.47 23.11 -15.88
CA ALA A 12 -7.27 22.31 -15.98
C ALA A 12 -6.25 22.70 -14.89
N LEU A 13 -5.72 21.70 -14.19
CA LEU A 13 -4.55 21.88 -13.33
C LEU A 13 -3.30 22.19 -14.15
N ASP A 14 -3.14 21.51 -15.29
CA ASP A 14 -2.02 21.74 -16.20
C ASP A 14 -2.40 21.37 -17.64
N VAL A 15 -1.80 22.05 -18.61
CA VAL A 15 -2.02 21.86 -20.04
C VAL A 15 -0.68 21.73 -20.73
N TYR A 16 -0.32 20.50 -21.12
CA TYR A 16 0.83 20.27 -21.98
C TYR A 16 0.42 20.37 -23.45
N LYS A 17 1.17 21.15 -24.23
CA LYS A 17 1.08 21.17 -25.69
C LYS A 17 2.44 20.80 -26.27
N SER A 18 2.47 19.86 -27.21
CA SER A 18 3.71 19.46 -27.88
C SER A 18 4.34 20.65 -28.61
N GLU A 19 5.67 20.73 -28.58
CA GLU A 19 6.42 21.77 -29.30
C GLU A 19 6.35 21.57 -30.82
N GLU A 20 6.35 20.32 -31.26
CA GLU A 20 6.27 19.96 -32.67
C GLU A 20 4.91 19.34 -33.03
N ALA A 21 4.47 19.57 -34.26
CA ALA A 21 3.33 18.91 -34.85
C ALA A 21 3.66 17.45 -35.19
N SER A 22 2.65 16.56 -35.12
CA SER A 22 2.82 15.18 -35.51
C SER A 22 3.27 15.07 -36.96
N LYS A 23 4.32 14.28 -37.20
CA LYS A 23 4.95 14.17 -38.52
C LYS A 23 4.33 13.07 -39.39
N ARG A 24 3.51 12.17 -38.81
CA ARG A 24 3.01 10.95 -39.47
C ARG A 24 1.60 10.56 -39.00
N GLY A 25 0.91 9.77 -39.82
CA GLY A 25 -0.40 9.19 -39.51
C GLY A 25 -1.58 10.16 -39.61
N LYS A 26 -2.74 9.73 -39.09
CA LYS A 26 -4.04 10.45 -39.17
C LYS A 26 -3.99 11.87 -38.60
N TYR A 27 -3.07 12.14 -37.68
CA TYR A 27 -2.95 13.43 -36.99
C TYR A 27 -1.79 14.28 -37.49
N LYS A 28 -1.21 13.95 -38.66
CA LYS A 28 -0.09 14.71 -39.23
C LYS A 28 -0.44 16.21 -39.35
N GLY A 29 0.46 17.08 -38.90
CA GLY A 29 0.27 18.54 -38.89
C GLY A 29 -0.49 19.07 -37.67
N LEU A 30 -1.03 18.20 -36.81
CA LEU A 30 -1.68 18.61 -35.56
C LEU A 30 -0.72 18.52 -34.37
N PHE A 31 -0.90 19.42 -33.39
CA PHE A 31 -0.17 19.42 -32.13
C PHE A 31 -0.90 18.55 -31.11
N LYS A 32 -0.15 17.78 -30.31
CA LYS A 32 -0.73 17.01 -29.21
C LYS A 32 -0.97 17.96 -28.04
N LYS A 33 -2.21 18.02 -27.56
CA LYS A 33 -2.57 18.70 -26.31
C LYS A 33 -3.00 17.64 -25.29
N THR A 34 -2.40 17.66 -24.11
CA THR A 34 -2.80 16.87 -22.95
C THR A 34 -3.26 17.84 -21.88
N VAL A 35 -4.45 17.63 -21.34
CA VAL A 35 -5.00 18.46 -20.27
C VAL A 35 -5.14 17.59 -19.02
N PHE A 36 -4.60 18.06 -17.89
CA PHE A 36 -4.68 17.41 -16.59
C PHE A 36 -5.75 18.10 -15.77
N TYR A 37 -6.69 17.32 -15.21
CA TYR A 37 -7.75 17.84 -14.35
C TYR A 37 -7.62 17.23 -12.96
N GLU A 38 -7.97 18.00 -11.93
CA GLU A 38 -8.22 17.43 -10.61
C GLU A 38 -9.59 16.76 -10.64
N SER A 39 -9.62 15.44 -10.44
CA SER A 39 -10.89 14.72 -10.32
C SER A 39 -11.19 14.52 -8.85
N SER A 40 -12.41 14.89 -8.44
CA SER A 40 -12.91 14.52 -7.11
C SER A 40 -12.92 12.99 -6.99
N LEU A 41 -12.50 12.48 -5.83
CA LEU A 41 -12.53 11.04 -5.54
C LEU A 41 -13.97 10.52 -5.59
N SER A 42 -14.18 9.37 -6.22
CA SER A 42 -15.48 8.70 -6.18
C SER A 42 -15.74 8.13 -4.77
N ASP A 43 -17.01 7.91 -4.41
CA ASP A 43 -17.35 7.23 -3.14
C ASP A 43 -16.66 5.87 -2.99
N LYS A 44 -16.42 5.19 -4.12
CA LYS A 44 -15.70 3.91 -4.17
C LYS A 44 -14.21 4.10 -3.85
N ASP A 45 -13.58 5.14 -4.37
CA ASP A 45 -12.18 5.45 -4.09
C ASP A 45 -12.01 5.90 -2.63
N ILE A 46 -12.94 6.70 -2.11
CA ILE A 46 -12.98 7.08 -0.69
C ILE A 46 -13.10 5.83 0.19
N SER A 47 -13.99 4.90 -0.15
CA SER A 47 -14.17 3.66 0.62
C SER A 47 -12.92 2.78 0.58
N ARG A 48 -12.25 2.72 -0.57
CA ARG A 48 -10.98 2.02 -0.74
C ARG A 48 -9.89 2.64 0.12
N ILE A 49 -9.76 3.98 0.11
CA ILE A 49 -8.79 4.72 0.91
C ILE A 49 -9.01 4.46 2.39
N LYS A 50 -10.25 4.53 2.87
CA LYS A 50 -10.59 4.21 4.26
C LYS A 50 -10.14 2.80 4.65
N GLY A 51 -10.46 1.79 3.82
CA GLY A 51 -10.04 0.41 4.10
C GLY A 51 -8.52 0.22 4.13
N MET A 52 -7.79 0.90 3.25
CA MET A 52 -6.32 0.88 3.25
C MET A 52 -5.73 1.58 4.47
N VAL A 53 -6.28 2.72 4.88
CA VAL A 53 -5.88 3.40 6.13
C VAL A 53 -6.12 2.50 7.34
N ASP A 54 -7.31 1.91 7.47
CA ASP A 54 -7.65 1.03 8.60
C ASP A 54 -6.68 -0.16 8.71
N LEU A 55 -6.29 -0.74 7.57
CA LEU A 55 -5.28 -1.80 7.51
C LEU A 55 -3.91 -1.31 7.97
N ARG A 56 -3.49 -0.12 7.53
CA ARG A 56 -2.21 0.48 7.90
C ARG A 56 -2.13 0.70 9.40
N GLU A 57 -3.15 1.33 9.98
CA GLU A 57 -3.17 1.63 11.42
C GLU A 57 -3.19 0.33 12.24
N THR A 58 -3.96 -0.67 11.81
CA THR A 58 -3.98 -1.98 12.48
C THR A 58 -2.62 -2.68 12.41
N TYR A 59 -1.95 -2.61 11.25
CA TYR A 59 -0.64 -3.23 11.08
C TYR A 59 0.45 -2.48 11.87
N GLN A 60 0.38 -1.15 11.95
CA GLN A 60 1.26 -0.36 12.81
C GLN A 60 1.09 -0.72 14.29
N ALA A 61 -0.15 -0.85 14.77
CA ALA A 61 -0.41 -1.28 16.14
C ALA A 61 0.16 -2.70 16.41
N LEU A 62 0.04 -3.61 15.43
CA LEU A 62 0.60 -4.97 15.51
C LEU A 62 2.14 -4.97 15.59
N ILE A 63 2.81 -4.07 14.87
CA ILE A 63 4.26 -3.91 14.92
C ILE A 63 4.66 -3.29 16.26
N GLU A 64 3.95 -2.25 16.70
CA GLU A 64 4.30 -1.51 17.92
C GLU A 64 4.20 -2.40 19.16
N ILE A 65 3.14 -3.20 19.29
CA ILE A 65 3.01 -4.11 20.42
C ILE A 65 4.16 -5.14 20.49
N GLN A 66 4.73 -5.54 19.35
CA GLN A 66 5.87 -6.47 19.31
C GLN A 66 7.20 -5.84 19.78
N ARG A 67 7.28 -4.51 19.89
CA ARG A 67 8.49 -3.81 20.34
C ARG A 67 8.70 -3.94 21.84
N HIS A 68 7.62 -4.13 22.60
CA HIS A 68 7.65 -4.31 24.05
C HIS A 68 7.91 -5.78 24.40
N PRO A 69 8.96 -6.14 25.16
CA PRO A 69 9.29 -7.54 25.44
C PRO A 69 8.21 -8.33 26.20
N ASP A 70 7.38 -7.64 26.97
CA ASP A 70 6.38 -8.15 27.91
C ASP A 70 4.94 -8.01 27.38
N TYR A 71 4.78 -7.82 26.08
CA TYR A 71 3.46 -7.65 25.48
C TYR A 71 2.52 -8.84 25.71
N SER A 72 1.23 -8.51 25.87
CA SER A 72 0.16 -9.49 25.99
C SER A 72 0.03 -10.31 24.70
N ARG A 73 0.18 -11.63 24.82
CA ARG A 73 -0.11 -12.55 23.70
C ARG A 73 -1.56 -12.49 23.26
N ALA A 74 -2.49 -12.20 24.18
CA ALA A 74 -3.91 -12.09 23.86
C ALA A 74 -4.16 -10.88 22.94
N ASP A 75 -3.62 -9.71 23.32
CA ASP A 75 -3.76 -8.47 22.58
C ASP A 75 -3.12 -8.59 21.19
N PHE A 76 -1.97 -9.27 21.10
CA PHE A 76 -1.35 -9.57 19.82
C PHE A 76 -2.25 -10.45 18.92
N GLN A 77 -2.85 -11.51 19.47
CA GLN A 77 -3.76 -12.37 18.70
C GLN A 77 -5.04 -11.64 18.29
N GLU A 78 -5.53 -10.72 19.11
CA GLU A 78 -6.66 -9.86 18.77
C GLU A 78 -6.33 -8.94 17.59
N LEU A 79 -5.19 -8.25 17.65
CA LEU A 79 -4.71 -7.39 16.56
C LEU A 79 -4.44 -8.17 15.27
N LEU A 80 -3.81 -9.35 15.38
CA LEU A 80 -3.53 -10.22 14.23
C LEU A 80 -4.83 -10.74 13.60
N GLY A 81 -5.80 -11.11 14.43
CA GLY A 81 -7.14 -11.52 13.98
C GLY A 81 -7.89 -10.37 13.32
N LYS A 82 -7.80 -9.16 13.86
CA LYS A 82 -8.38 -7.95 13.25
C LYS A 82 -7.75 -7.67 11.88
N LEU A 83 -6.42 -7.66 11.79
CA LEU A 83 -5.69 -7.44 10.55
C LEU A 83 -6.11 -8.44 9.46
N ASN A 84 -6.22 -9.73 9.81
CA ASN A 84 -6.68 -10.76 8.88
C ASN A 84 -8.11 -10.51 8.37
N ARG A 85 -9.07 -10.24 9.27
CA ARG A 85 -10.47 -9.99 8.90
C ARG A 85 -10.63 -8.75 8.02
N ASP A 86 -9.91 -7.68 8.37
CA ASP A 86 -9.96 -6.43 7.62
C ASP A 86 -9.35 -6.59 6.23
N TYR A 87 -8.26 -7.36 6.12
CA TYR A 87 -7.63 -7.64 4.83
C TYR A 87 -8.54 -8.49 3.94
N ASP A 88 -9.11 -9.56 4.48
CA ASP A 88 -9.98 -10.45 3.70
C ASP A 88 -11.23 -9.69 3.21
N ARG A 89 -11.81 -8.83 4.06
CA ARG A 89 -12.89 -7.92 3.67
C ARG A 89 -12.45 -6.96 2.57
N PHE A 90 -11.30 -6.31 2.73
CA PHE A 90 -10.76 -5.37 1.74
C PHE A 90 -10.56 -6.05 0.38
N VAL A 91 -9.86 -7.19 0.34
CA VAL A 91 -9.58 -7.92 -0.91
C VAL A 91 -10.87 -8.41 -1.57
N SER A 92 -11.88 -8.82 -0.80
CA SER A 92 -13.17 -9.24 -1.37
C SER A 92 -13.92 -8.11 -2.10
N GLN A 93 -13.75 -6.85 -1.65
CA GLN A 93 -14.45 -5.69 -2.20
C GLN A 93 -13.64 -4.94 -3.26
N PHE A 94 -12.33 -4.88 -3.06
CA PHE A 94 -11.44 -3.99 -3.78
C PHE A 94 -10.28 -4.73 -4.47
N GLY A 95 -10.05 -6.02 -4.21
CA GLY A 95 -8.88 -6.74 -4.67
C GLY A 95 -7.60 -6.39 -3.88
N TYR A 96 -6.47 -6.90 -4.36
CA TYR A 96 -5.17 -6.84 -3.67
C TYR A 96 -4.66 -5.41 -3.44
N LEU A 97 -4.06 -5.14 -2.28
CA LEU A 97 -3.44 -3.87 -1.90
C LEU A 97 -2.43 -3.39 -2.94
N ASN A 98 -1.60 -4.29 -3.47
CA ASN A 98 -0.56 -3.99 -4.44
C ASN A 98 -1.04 -3.94 -5.90
N ALA A 99 -2.34 -4.16 -6.15
CA ALA A 99 -2.90 -3.91 -7.47
C ALA A 99 -2.79 -2.43 -7.83
N SER A 100 -2.50 -2.13 -9.10
CA SER A 100 -2.25 -0.76 -9.58
C SER A 100 -3.34 0.25 -9.19
N VAL A 101 -4.61 -0.14 -9.26
CA VAL A 101 -5.74 0.73 -8.89
C VAL A 101 -5.75 1.10 -7.40
N ASN A 102 -5.25 0.24 -6.52
CA ASN A 102 -5.15 0.50 -5.08
C ASN A 102 -3.90 1.32 -4.79
N ARG A 103 -2.77 0.88 -5.33
CA ARG A 103 -1.47 1.56 -5.20
C ARG A 103 -1.54 3.02 -5.64
N ASN A 104 -2.15 3.29 -6.79
CA ASN A 104 -2.19 4.64 -7.36
C ASN A 104 -3.00 5.62 -6.50
N LEU A 105 -3.95 5.13 -5.69
CA LEU A 105 -4.71 5.97 -4.75
C LEU A 105 -3.89 6.35 -3.51
N PHE A 106 -2.73 5.73 -3.29
CA PHE A 106 -1.79 5.98 -2.20
C PHE A 106 -0.41 6.42 -2.69
N ASP A 107 -0.26 6.81 -3.96
CA ASP A 107 1.06 7.15 -4.52
C ASP A 107 1.70 8.38 -3.85
N SER A 108 0.88 9.23 -3.22
CA SER A 108 1.34 10.37 -2.40
C SER A 108 1.54 10.04 -0.91
N ASP A 109 1.21 8.83 -0.46
CA ASP A 109 1.33 8.42 0.94
C ASP A 109 2.71 7.78 1.19
N ASP A 110 3.49 8.41 2.07
CA ASP A 110 4.85 7.99 2.43
C ASP A 110 4.90 6.59 3.09
N LYS A 111 3.78 6.14 3.65
CA LYS A 111 3.67 4.87 4.38
C LYS A 111 3.06 3.75 3.55
N TYR A 112 2.83 3.95 2.25
CA TYR A 112 2.32 2.89 1.37
C TYR A 112 3.22 1.65 1.40
N SER A 113 4.55 1.82 1.50
CA SER A 113 5.52 0.72 1.60
C SER A 113 5.21 -0.26 2.73
N LEU A 114 4.63 0.21 3.84
CA LEU A 114 4.24 -0.64 4.97
C LEU A 114 3.00 -1.49 4.64
N LEU A 115 2.01 -0.91 3.96
CA LEU A 115 0.87 -1.68 3.45
C LEU A 115 1.31 -2.68 2.40
N ALA A 116 2.22 -2.29 1.51
CA ALA A 116 2.70 -3.13 0.43
C ALA A 116 3.39 -4.39 0.94
N SER A 117 4.04 -4.35 2.11
CA SER A 117 4.68 -5.53 2.72
C SER A 117 3.71 -6.57 3.27
N LEU A 118 2.40 -6.27 3.30
CA LEU A 118 1.38 -7.26 3.63
C LEU A 118 1.18 -8.29 2.49
N GLU A 119 1.65 -8.01 1.28
CA GLU A 119 1.46 -8.89 0.13
C GLU A 119 2.79 -9.29 -0.51
N ASP A 120 2.98 -10.59 -0.73
CA ASP A 120 4.09 -11.13 -1.51
C ASP A 120 3.67 -11.26 -2.99
N GLU A 121 4.56 -10.86 -3.89
CA GLU A 121 4.40 -11.07 -5.32
C GLU A 121 4.84 -12.47 -5.74
N TYR A 122 4.12 -13.07 -6.69
CA TYR A 122 4.51 -14.30 -7.35
C TYR A 122 4.04 -14.32 -8.80
N ILE A 123 4.72 -15.09 -9.65
CA ILE A 123 4.31 -15.28 -11.03
C ILE A 123 3.36 -16.46 -11.09
N ASP A 124 2.15 -16.21 -11.58
CA ASP A 124 1.17 -17.26 -11.82
C ASP A 124 1.61 -18.14 -13.00
N SER A 125 1.80 -19.43 -12.74
CA SER A 125 2.33 -20.38 -13.74
C SER A 125 1.47 -20.51 -15.00
N LYS A 126 0.15 -20.27 -14.90
CA LYS A 126 -0.79 -20.39 -16.03
C LYS A 126 -0.86 -19.13 -16.87
N SER A 127 -0.97 -17.97 -16.21
CA SER A 127 -1.18 -16.69 -16.87
C SER A 127 0.10 -15.92 -17.14
N GLN A 128 1.23 -16.33 -16.56
CA GLN A 128 2.53 -15.64 -16.63
C GLN A 128 2.43 -14.16 -16.20
N LYS A 129 1.52 -13.87 -15.25
CA LYS A 129 1.27 -12.54 -14.70
C LYS A 129 1.62 -12.53 -13.21
N VAL A 130 2.01 -11.35 -12.72
CA VAL A 130 2.18 -11.09 -11.30
C VAL A 130 0.84 -11.23 -10.59
N LYS A 131 0.84 -11.96 -9.48
CA LYS A 131 -0.25 -12.09 -8.52
C LYS A 131 0.27 -11.86 -7.11
N TYR A 132 -0.66 -11.64 -6.20
CA TYR A 132 -0.37 -11.30 -4.81
C TYR A 132 -0.96 -12.35 -3.88
N LYS A 133 -0.28 -12.59 -2.76
CA LYS A 133 -0.73 -13.44 -1.66
C LYS A 133 -0.37 -12.79 -0.33
N LYS A 134 -1.07 -13.16 0.76
CA LYS A 134 -0.71 -12.73 2.11
C LYS A 134 0.77 -13.04 2.40
N SER A 135 1.49 -12.08 2.95
CA SER A 135 2.84 -12.29 3.47
C SER A 135 2.81 -12.95 4.85
N LEU A 136 3.99 -13.29 5.37
CA LEU A 136 4.14 -13.89 6.71
C LEU A 136 3.66 -12.98 7.86
N ALA A 137 3.42 -11.69 7.60
CA ALA A 137 2.90 -10.75 8.58
C ALA A 137 1.50 -11.13 9.11
N PHE A 138 0.75 -11.94 8.35
CA PHE A 138 -0.57 -12.44 8.75
C PHE A 138 -0.52 -13.71 9.62
N GLU A 139 0.65 -14.31 9.78
CA GLU A 139 0.81 -15.62 10.44
C GLU A 139 1.56 -15.52 11.76
N LYS A 140 2.60 -14.67 11.83
CA LYS A 140 3.50 -14.66 12.98
C LYS A 140 4.07 -13.27 13.27
N ALA A 141 4.58 -13.11 14.49
CA ALA A 141 5.33 -11.92 14.87
C ALA A 141 6.66 -11.85 14.11
N LEU A 142 6.88 -10.74 13.39
CA LEU A 142 8.08 -10.52 12.56
C LEU A 142 9.03 -9.49 13.17
N VAL A 143 8.54 -8.62 14.06
CA VAL A 143 9.37 -7.63 14.76
C VAL A 143 10.00 -8.28 15.98
N ARG A 144 11.31 -8.11 16.12
CA ARG A 144 12.05 -8.50 17.32
C ARG A 144 11.93 -7.39 18.36
N PRO A 145 11.67 -7.69 19.64
CA PRO A 145 11.64 -6.67 20.69
C PRO A 145 12.95 -5.88 20.73
N GLU A 146 12.88 -4.60 21.05
CA GLU A 146 14.08 -3.82 21.32
C GLU A 146 14.81 -4.44 22.52
N ARG A 147 16.10 -4.70 22.36
CA ARG A 147 16.92 -5.27 23.43
C ARG A 147 17.49 -4.15 24.27
N ASP A 148 17.21 -4.17 25.56
CA ASP A 148 17.99 -3.42 26.54
C ASP A 148 19.45 -3.90 26.47
N TYR A 149 20.32 -3.07 25.90
CA TYR A 149 21.75 -3.35 25.88
C TYR A 149 22.36 -2.88 27.21
N LYS A 150 23.09 -3.77 27.89
CA LYS A 150 24.04 -3.31 28.90
C LYS A 150 25.25 -2.74 28.16
N ILE A 151 25.54 -1.46 28.37
CA ILE A 151 26.80 -0.85 27.93
C ILE A 151 27.88 -1.21 28.94
N PHE A 152 28.96 -1.83 28.48
CA PHE A 152 30.18 -2.02 29.25
C PHE A 152 31.35 -1.44 28.45
N ASN A 153 32.05 -0.44 29.00
CA ASN A 153 33.17 0.27 28.35
C ASN A 153 32.88 0.75 26.91
N GLY A 154 31.68 1.28 26.66
CA GLY A 154 31.29 1.78 25.32
C GLY A 154 30.90 0.70 24.31
N PHE A 155 30.95 -0.59 24.67
CA PHE A 155 30.50 -1.69 23.82
C PHE A 155 29.09 -2.13 24.20
N ARG A 156 28.23 -2.29 23.17
CA ARG A 156 26.91 -2.93 23.31
C ARG A 156 27.12 -4.44 23.45
N CYS A 157 26.90 -4.99 24.64
CA CYS A 157 26.99 -6.43 24.87
C CYS A 157 25.62 -7.10 24.79
N LEU A 158 25.53 -8.18 24.00
CA LEU A 158 24.34 -9.03 23.87
C LEU A 158 24.64 -10.40 24.49
N LYS A 159 23.78 -10.87 25.41
CA LYS A 159 23.78 -12.26 25.85
C LYS A 159 22.71 -12.99 25.04
N PHE A 160 23.11 -13.80 24.08
CA PHE A 160 22.17 -14.66 23.35
C PHE A 160 21.81 -15.84 24.23
N GLN A 161 20.54 -15.96 24.60
CA GLN A 161 20.00 -17.17 25.21
C GLN A 161 19.18 -17.86 24.12
N PHE A 162 19.75 -18.90 23.51
CA PHE A 162 19.00 -19.77 22.61
C PHE A 162 17.99 -20.56 23.45
N ILE A 163 16.71 -20.37 23.18
CA ILE A 163 15.65 -21.30 23.57
C ILE A 163 15.26 -22.05 22.28
N GLY A 164 15.44 -23.36 22.31
CA GLY A 164 15.49 -24.24 21.14
C GLY A 164 14.14 -24.56 20.47
N TRP A 165 14.29 -25.31 19.38
CA TRP A 165 13.37 -25.80 18.33
C TRP A 165 11.87 -25.86 18.61
#